data_AF-A0A7C0X7L6-F1
#
_entry.id   AF-A0A7C0X7L6-F1
#
_cell.length_a   1.000
_cell.length_b   1.000
_cell.length_c   1.000
_cell.angle_alpha   90.00
_cell.angle_beta   90.00
_cell.angle_gamma   90.00
#
_symmetry.space_group_name_H-M   'P 1'
#
loop_
_entity.id
_entity.type
_entity.pdbx_description
1 polymer ?
#
loop_
_entity_poly.entity_id
_entity_poly.type
_entity_poly.pdbx_seq_one_letter_code
_entity_poly.pdbx_strand_id
1 'polypeptide(L)'
;MYEIFVFDLDGTLLNSRKEMTDRTIEALRTLEDAGIGVVICTGRSFLSFKPFMDELNPGFPIILQNGAVILSKDGRILRQSILRSDVVEKLFELFGLK
;
A
#
# COMPACT_ATOMS: atom_id res chain seq x y z
N MET A 1 -19.88 3.04 14.66
CA MET A 1 -18.78 2.05 14.58
C MET A 1 -18.21 2.14 13.16
N TYR A 2 -16.90 2.05 12.99
CA TYR A 2 -16.29 2.09 11.65
C TYR A 2 -16.22 0.69 11.06
N GLU A 3 -16.58 0.54 9.79
CA GLU A 3 -16.59 -0.76 9.08
C GLU A 3 -15.23 -1.09 8.45
N ILE A 4 -14.37 -0.08 8.28
CA ILE A 4 -13.07 -0.21 7.62
C ILE A 4 -12.08 0.82 8.17
N PHE A 5 -10.81 0.41 8.29
CA PHE A 5 -9.69 1.30 8.50
C PHE A 5 -8.70 1.20 7.35
N VAL A 6 -8.23 2.36 6.89
CA VAL A 6 -7.23 2.48 5.83
C VAL A 6 -6.02 3.17 6.43
N PHE A 7 -4.86 2.51 6.38
CA PHE A 7 -3.65 2.99 7.02
C PHE A 7 -2.56 3.31 6.01
N ASP A 8 -1.92 4.47 6.20
CA ASP A 8 -0.61 4.70 5.60
C ASP A 8 0.46 3.76 6.20
N LEU A 9 1.58 3.62 5.51
CA LEU A 9 2.68 2.75 5.90
C LEU A 9 3.82 3.54 6.58
N ASP A 10 4.49 4.43 5.86
CA ASP A 10 5.71 5.10 6.31
C ASP A 10 5.41 6.20 7.32
N GLY A 11 5.91 6.07 8.55
CA GLY A 11 5.61 7.02 9.64
C GLY A 11 4.23 6.81 10.26
N THR A 12 3.51 5.75 9.87
CA THR A 12 2.21 5.37 10.42
C THR A 12 2.26 3.96 11.00
N LEU A 13 2.30 2.92 10.16
CA LEU A 13 2.42 1.52 10.62
C LEU A 13 3.87 1.10 10.85
N LEU A 14 4.81 1.68 10.09
CA LEU A 14 6.23 1.43 10.29
C LEU A 14 6.79 2.35 11.37
N ASN A 15 7.66 1.79 12.20
CA ASN A 15 8.41 2.57 13.19
C ASN A 15 9.47 3.47 12.51
N SER A 16 10.20 4.26 13.31
CA SER A 16 11.26 5.16 12.79
C SER A 16 12.42 4.44 12.10
N ARG A 17 12.58 3.13 12.30
CA ARG A 17 13.56 2.26 11.62
C ARG A 17 12.98 1.60 10.36
N LYS A 18 11.75 1.96 9.97
CA LYS A 18 11.01 1.39 8.83
C LYS A 18 10.71 -0.10 8.98
N GLU A 19 10.56 -0.55 10.22
CA GLU A 19 10.22 -1.93 10.56
C GLU A 19 8.74 -2.00 10.95
N MET A 20 8.08 -3.08 10.56
CA MET A 20 6.80 -3.44 11.13
C MET A 20 7.02 -4.22 12.42
N THR A 21 6.29 -3.86 13.47
CA THR A 21 6.43 -4.53 14.77
C THR A 21 5.34 -5.57 14.97
N ASP A 22 5.62 -6.62 15.74
CA ASP A 22 4.62 -7.65 16.09
C ASP A 22 3.36 -7.04 16.70
N ARG A 23 3.52 -6.04 17.58
CA ARG A 23 2.41 -5.28 18.17
C ARG A 23 1.52 -4.62 17.11
N THR A 24 2.10 -4.11 16.03
CA THR A 24 1.34 -3.48 14.95
C THR A 24 0.56 -4.53 14.17
N ILE A 25 1.19 -5.65 13.85
CA ILE A 25 0.54 -6.78 13.15
C ILE A 25 -0.62 -7.33 13.99
N GLU A 26 -0.43 -7.51 15.30
CA GLU A 26 -1.46 -7.98 16.22
C GLU A 26 -2.65 -7.01 16.31
N ALA A 27 -2.39 -5.70 16.32
CA ALA A 27 -3.45 -4.70 16.31
C ALA A 27 -4.27 -4.72 15.01
N LEU A 28 -3.61 -4.88 13.86
CA LEU A 28 -4.30 -5.01 12.57
C LEU A 28 -5.17 -6.27 12.51
N ARG A 29 -4.66 -7.41 13.01
CA ARG A 29 -5.41 -8.66 13.11
C ARG A 29 -6.61 -8.56 14.04
N THR A 30 -6.45 -7.87 15.18
CA THR A 30 -7.56 -7.62 16.12
C THR A 30 -8.72 -6.89 15.44
N LEU A 31 -8.45 -5.97 14.51
CA LEU A 31 -9.50 -5.30 13.73
C LEU A 31 -10.21 -6.29 12.79
N GLU A 32 -9.47 -7.11 12.06
CA GLU A 32 -10.06 -8.14 11.19
C GLU A 32 -10.89 -9.17 11.96
N ASP A 33 -10.40 -9.64 13.11
CA ASP A 33 -11.10 -10.58 13.98
C ASP A 33 -12.42 -10.00 14.53
N ALA A 34 -12.48 -8.68 14.67
CA ALA A 34 -13.70 -7.95 15.02
C ALA A 34 -14.65 -7.74 13.82
N GLY A 35 -14.33 -8.27 12.63
CA GLY A 35 -15.10 -8.11 11.40
C GLY A 35 -14.93 -6.73 10.74
N ILE A 36 -13.91 -5.96 11.13
CA ILE A 36 -13.61 -4.65 10.58
C ILE A 36 -12.57 -4.79 9.47
N GLY A 37 -12.84 -4.24 8.29
CA GLY A 37 -11.90 -4.30 7.18
C GLY A 37 -10.62 -3.51 7.45
N VAL A 38 -9.49 -4.04 7.00
CA VAL A 38 -8.17 -3.36 7.08
C VAL A 38 -7.58 -3.25 5.68
N VAL A 39 -7.11 -2.06 5.32
CA VAL A 39 -6.45 -1.78 4.02
C VAL A 39 -5.17 -1.01 4.25
N ILE A 40 -4.09 -1.42 3.58
CA ILE A 40 -2.83 -0.66 3.57
C ILE A 40 -2.84 0.29 2.37
N CYS A 41 -2.45 1.55 2.54
CA CYS A 41 -2.45 2.57 1.49
C CYS A 41 -1.15 3.37 1.50
N THR A 42 -0.27 3.14 0.54
CA THR A 42 1.08 3.72 0.53
C THR A 42 1.46 4.29 -0.84
N GLY A 43 2.34 5.30 -0.81
CA GLY A 43 3.05 5.80 -1.99
C GLY A 43 4.09 4.84 -2.55
N ARG A 44 4.45 3.78 -1.81
CA ARG A 44 5.46 2.82 -2.24
C ARG A 44 5.07 2.07 -3.52
N SER A 45 6.09 1.67 -4.26
CA SER A 45 5.94 0.77 -5.40
C SER A 45 5.74 -0.67 -4.92
N PHE A 46 5.26 -1.53 -5.81
CA PHE A 46 5.15 -2.96 -5.52
C PHE A 46 6.49 -3.55 -5.05
N LEU A 47 7.60 -3.20 -5.71
CA LEU A 47 8.93 -3.70 -5.36
C LEU A 47 9.38 -3.24 -3.98
N SER A 48 9.17 -1.97 -3.62
CA SER A 48 9.57 -1.46 -2.31
C SER A 48 8.60 -1.82 -1.17
N PHE A 49 7.39 -2.27 -1.51
CA PHE A 49 6.43 -2.82 -0.56
C PHE A 49 6.60 -4.33 -0.37
N LYS A 50 7.16 -5.05 -1.35
CA LYS A 50 7.26 -6.52 -1.34
C LYS A 50 7.83 -7.14 -0.06
N PRO A 51 8.88 -6.59 0.58
CA PRO A 51 9.38 -7.16 1.84
C PRO A 51 8.33 -7.22 2.96
N PHE A 52 7.38 -6.27 2.98
CA PHE A 52 6.32 -6.21 4.00
C PHE A 52 5.11 -7.08 3.66
N MET A 53 4.93 -7.50 2.40
CA MET A 53 3.82 -8.39 2.03
C MET A 53 3.90 -9.73 2.77
N ASP A 54 5.11 -10.25 2.92
CA ASP A 54 5.31 -11.56 3.55
C ASP A 54 5.03 -11.50 5.07
N GLU A 55 5.31 -10.36 5.71
CA GLU A 55 5.04 -10.09 7.14
C GLU A 55 3.54 -9.94 7.45
N LEU A 56 2.75 -9.48 6.47
CA LEU A 56 1.33 -9.16 6.63
C LEU A 56 0.38 -10.33 6.38
N ASN A 57 0.84 -11.59 6.28
CA ASN A 57 0.05 -12.73 5.81
C ASN A 57 -0.96 -13.28 6.88
N PRO A 58 -2.24 -13.65 6.54
CA PRO A 58 -2.91 -13.49 5.24
C PRO A 58 -3.00 -12.00 4.87
N GLY A 59 -2.58 -11.68 3.64
CA GLY A 59 -2.39 -10.29 3.22
C GLY A 59 -3.65 -9.44 3.30
N PHE A 60 -3.49 -8.14 3.58
CA PHE A 60 -4.56 -7.15 3.46
C PHE A 60 -4.72 -6.70 1.99
N PRO A 61 -5.89 -6.18 1.56
CA PRO A 61 -5.95 -5.37 0.36
C PRO A 61 -4.96 -4.19 0.46
N ILE A 62 -4.27 -3.88 -0.63
CA ILE A 62 -3.23 -2.85 -0.63
C ILE A 62 -3.46 -1.86 -1.77
N ILE A 63 -3.38 -0.58 -1.44
CA ILE A 63 -3.33 0.54 -2.35
C ILE A 63 -1.85 0.99 -2.43
N LEU A 64 -1.27 0.93 -3.63
CA LEU A 64 0.13 1.24 -3.91
C LEU A 64 0.24 2.46 -4.82
N GLN A 65 1.46 2.99 -4.97
CA GLN A 65 1.79 4.03 -5.95
C GLN A 65 0.85 5.24 -5.83
N ASN A 66 0.58 5.69 -4.60
CA ASN A 66 -0.32 6.80 -4.31
C ASN A 66 -1.74 6.60 -4.89
N GLY A 67 -2.24 5.37 -4.90
CA GLY A 67 -3.58 5.06 -5.42
C GLY A 67 -3.61 4.61 -6.88
N ALA A 68 -2.48 4.63 -7.58
CA ALA A 68 -2.43 4.21 -8.98
C ALA A 68 -2.62 2.70 -9.16
N VAL A 69 -2.35 1.88 -8.13
CA VAL A 69 -2.54 0.43 -8.19
C VAL A 69 -3.28 -0.05 -6.94
N ILE A 70 -4.30 -0.89 -7.13
CA ILE A 70 -5.03 -1.54 -6.03
C ILE A 70 -4.90 -3.05 -6.20
N LEU A 71 -4.45 -3.72 -5.15
CA LEU A 71 -4.32 -5.16 -5.04
C LEU A 71 -5.37 -5.72 -4.07
N SER A 72 -5.96 -6.86 -4.41
CA SER A 72 -6.72 -7.68 -3.47
C SER A 72 -5.80 -8.31 -2.43
N LYS A 73 -6.41 -8.88 -1.39
CA LYS A 73 -5.72 -9.62 -0.33
C LYS A 73 -4.79 -10.74 -0.80
N ASP A 74 -5.10 -11.35 -1.94
CA ASP A 74 -4.33 -12.43 -2.57
C ASP A 74 -3.40 -11.92 -3.69
N GLY A 75 -3.16 -10.60 -3.73
CA GLY A 75 -2.19 -9.98 -4.64
C GLY A 75 -2.67 -9.79 -6.08
N ARG A 76 -3.95 -10.08 -6.40
CA ARG A 76 -4.50 -9.80 -7.73
C ARG A 76 -4.71 -8.30 -7.90
N ILE A 77 -4.41 -7.80 -9.11
CA ILE A 77 -4.69 -6.41 -9.46
C ILE A 77 -6.19 -6.22 -9.61
N LEU A 78 -6.77 -5.37 -8.78
CA LEU A 78 -8.17 -4.94 -8.86
C LEU A 78 -8.33 -3.69 -9.72
N ARG A 79 -7.36 -2.77 -9.66
CA ARG A 79 -7.39 -1.52 -10.44
C ARG A 79 -5.98 -1.03 -10.74
N GLN A 80 -5.82 -0.43 -11.92
CA GLN A 80 -4.65 0.35 -12.29
C GLN A 80 -5.06 1.65 -12.96
N SER A 81 -4.33 2.72 -12.66
CA SER A 81 -4.44 4.03 -13.29
C SER A 81 -3.06 4.42 -13.80
N ILE A 82 -2.87 4.30 -15.11
CA ILE A 82 -1.58 4.50 -15.76
C ILE A 82 -1.58 5.88 -16.45
N LEU A 83 -0.47 6.61 -16.34
CA LEU A 83 -0.27 7.83 -17.11
C LEU A 83 -0.17 7.49 -18.60
N ARG A 84 -0.86 8.26 -19.45
CA ARG A 84 -0.72 8.13 -20.90
C ARG A 84 0.70 8.52 -21.32
N SER A 85 1.21 7.87 -22.37
CA SER A 85 2.56 8.11 -22.88
C SER A 85 2.83 9.57 -23.23
N ASP A 86 1.85 10.28 -23.81
CA ASP A 86 1.98 11.70 -24.16
C ASP A 86 2.18 12.61 -22.92
N VAL A 87 1.63 12.21 -21.77
CA VAL A 87 1.85 12.92 -20.49
C VAL A 87 3.25 12.61 -19.97
N VAL A 88 3.69 11.35 -20.06
CA VAL A 88 5.02 10.93 -19.61
C VAL A 88 6.11 11.64 -20.43
N GLU A 89 5.97 11.72 -21.75
CA GLU A 89 6.89 12.44 -22.63
C GLU A 89 7.02 13.92 -22.23
N LYS A 90 5.88 14.60 -22.01
CA LYS A 90 5.87 15.99 -21.53
C LYS A 90 6.57 16.17 -20.18
N LEU A 91 6.42 15.22 -19.26
CA LEU A 91 7.11 15.25 -17.98
C LEU A 91 8.63 15.11 -18.16
N PHE A 92 9.10 14.20 -19.02
CA PHE A 92 10.52 14.07 -19.31
C PHE A 92 11.11 15.34 -19.92
N GLU A 93 10.38 15.99 -20.83
CA GLU A 93 10.81 17.28 -21.38
C GLU A 93 10.85 18.39 -20.33
N LEU A 94 9.81 18.49 -19.50
CA LEU A 94 9.71 19.49 -18.44
C LEU A 94 10.85 19.39 -17.43
N PHE A 95 11.23 18.17 -17.04
CA PHE A 95 12.29 17.91 -16.06
C PHE A 95 13.68 17.71 -16.68
N GLY A 96 13.82 17.84 -18.01
CA GLY A 96 15.10 17.67 -18.70
C GLY A 96 15.67 16.26 -18.60
N LEU A 97 14.82 15.23 -18.47
CA LEU A 97 15.21 13.83 -18.27
C LEU A 97 15.50 13.10 -19.60
N LYS A 98 16.07 13.79 -20.60
CA LYS A 98 16.50 13.19 -21.87
C LYS A 98 17.90 12.61 -21.77
#